data_AF-A0A831KA18-F1
#
_entry.id   AF-A0A831KA18-F1
#
_cell.length_a   1.000
_cell.length_b   1.000
_cell.length_c   1.000
_cell.angle_alpha   90.00
_cell.angle_beta   90.00
_cell.angle_gamma   90.00
#
_symmetry.space_group_name_H-M   'P 1'
#
loop_
_entity.id
_entity.type
_entity.pdbx_description
1 polymer ?
#
loop_
_entity_poly.entity_id
_entity_poly.type
_entity_poly.pdbx_seq_one_letter_code
_entity_poly.pdbx_strand_id
1 'polypeptide(L)' 'GIANAKKKLKEKNLDAIVLNQPSEKTAFESDSNEVTMFIPKRKPIHIPLSSKREISFRLLDIISEML' A
#
# COMPACT_ATOMS: atom_id res chain seq x y z
N GLY A 1 -5.76 -3.86 10.42
CA GLY A 1 -5.52 -3.29 9.07
C GLY A 1 -5.78 -4.28 7.95
N ILE A 2 -4.99 -5.36 7.87
CA ILE A 2 -4.96 -6.31 6.75
C ILE A 2 -6.32 -6.93 6.42
N ALA A 3 -7.05 -7.45 7.41
CA ALA A 3 -8.38 -8.04 7.20
C ALA A 3 -9.36 -7.03 6.57
N ASN A 4 -9.35 -5.78 7.04
CA ASN A 4 -10.18 -4.71 6.48
C ASN A 4 -9.75 -4.32 5.07
N ALA A 5 -8.45 -4.29 4.78
CA ALA A 5 -7.94 -4.03 3.44
C ALA A 5 -8.40 -5.11 2.44
N LYS A 6 -8.25 -6.39 2.80
CA LYS A 6 -8.74 -7.52 1.98
C LYS A 6 -10.27 -7.50 1.81
N LYS A 7 -11.01 -7.17 2.87
CA LYS A 7 -12.48 -7.02 2.81
C LYS A 7 -12.87 -5.92 1.82
N LYS A 8 -12.30 -4.72 1.97
CA LYS A 8 -12.57 -3.57 1.08
C LYS A 8 -12.16 -3.85 -0.38
N LEU A 9 -11.03 -4.50 -0.60
CA LEU A 9 -10.56 -4.92 -1.93
C LEU A 9 -11.65 -5.74 -2.66
N LYS A 10 -12.24 -6.71 -1.96
CA LYS A 10 -13.31 -7.56 -2.51
C LYS A 10 -14.64 -6.83 -2.64
N GLU A 11 -15.11 -6.19 -1.57
CA GLU A 11 -16.44 -5.57 -1.52
C GLU A 11 -16.58 -4.37 -2.47
N LYS A 12 -15.50 -3.63 -2.68
CA LYS A 12 -15.49 -2.47 -3.59
C LYS A 12 -15.00 -2.80 -5.00
N ASN A 13 -14.71 -4.08 -5.29
CA ASN A 13 -14.23 -4.54 -6.58
C ASN A 13 -13.04 -3.70 -7.12
N LEU A 14 -12.00 -3.54 -6.29
CA LEU A 14 -10.82 -2.74 -6.65
C LEU A 14 -9.73 -3.62 -7.28
N ASP A 15 -8.93 -3.04 -8.17
CA ASP A 15 -7.76 -3.70 -8.77
C ASP A 15 -6.58 -3.79 -7.79
N ALA A 16 -6.47 -2.84 -6.87
CA ALA A 16 -5.49 -2.84 -5.80
C ALA A 16 -5.95 -2.00 -4.60
N ILE A 17 -5.34 -2.23 -3.43
CA ILE A 17 -5.48 -1.37 -2.26
C ILE A 17 -4.15 -1.25 -1.51
N VAL A 18 -3.80 -0.04 -1.08
CA VAL A 18 -2.61 0.24 -0.29
C VAL A 18 -3.03 0.47 1.16
N LEU A 19 -2.50 -0.35 2.07
CA LEU A 19 -2.69 -0.21 3.51
C LEU A 19 -1.52 0.58 4.11
N ASN A 20 -1.81 1.74 4.66
CA ASN A 20 -0.88 2.49 5.52
C ASN A 20 -0.77 1.80 6.91
N GLN A 21 0.45 1.69 7.44
CA GLN A 21 0.77 1.25 8.80
C GLN A 21 1.24 2.45 9.65
N PRO A 22 0.31 3.25 10.22
CA PRO A 22 0.66 4.41 11.02
C PRO A 22 1.33 4.01 12.35
N SER A 23 2.30 4.80 12.75
CA SER A 23 3.13 4.72 13.97
C SER A 23 3.64 6.12 14.30
N GLU A 24 4.40 6.31 15.38
CA GLU A 24 5.05 7.60 15.67
C GLU A 24 5.93 8.10 14.50
N LYS A 25 6.57 7.19 13.75
CA LYS A 25 7.41 7.53 12.59
C LYS A 25 6.64 7.70 11.28
N THR A 26 5.39 7.22 11.23
CA THR A 26 4.54 7.17 10.02
C THR A 26 3.19 7.84 10.24
N ALA A 27 3.14 8.80 11.17
CA ALA A 27 1.97 9.62 11.43
C ALA A 27 1.60 10.44 10.19
N PHE A 28 0.36 10.93 10.13
CA PHE A 28 -0.18 11.62 8.94
C PHE A 28 0.68 12.79 8.46
N GLU A 29 1.30 13.53 9.38
CA GLU A 29 2.16 14.69 9.09
C GLU A 29 3.65 14.34 8.93
N SER A 30 4.03 13.06 9.02
CA SER A 30 5.41 12.61 8.75
C SER A 30 5.69 12.56 7.24
N ASP A 31 6.94 12.80 6.85
CA ASP A 31 7.39 12.58 5.47
C ASP A 31 7.61 11.11 5.12
N SER A 32 7.58 10.22 6.12
CA SER A 32 7.81 8.79 5.97
C SER A 32 6.54 7.97 6.17
N ASN A 33 6.49 6.80 5.53
CA ASN A 33 5.40 5.85 5.68
C ASN A 33 5.91 4.40 5.56
N GLU A 34 5.11 3.45 6.00
CA GLU A 34 5.30 2.02 5.79
C GLU A 34 3.97 1.48 5.26
N VAL A 35 4.01 0.80 4.11
CA VAL A 35 2.78 0.40 3.42
C VAL A 35 2.82 -1.05 2.96
N THR A 36 1.64 -1.66 2.91
CA THR A 36 1.46 -2.97 2.27
C THR A 36 0.41 -2.85 1.18
N MET A 37 0.78 -3.17 -0.06
CA MET A 37 -0.12 -3.20 -1.20
C MET A 37 -0.71 -4.60 -1.39
N PHE A 38 -2.02 -4.66 -1.64
CA PHE A 38 -2.76 -5.88 -1.95
C PHE A 38 -3.32 -5.77 -3.36
N ILE A 39 -3.05 -6.79 -4.18
CA ILE A 39 -3.58 -6.97 -5.53
C ILE A 39 -4.28 -8.34 -5.56
N PRO A 40 -5.47 -8.48 -6.16
CA PRO A 40 -6.16 -9.76 -6.26
C PRO A 40 -5.26 -10.85 -6.84
N LYS A 41 -5.30 -12.04 -6.25
CA LYS A 41 -4.52 -13.24 -6.67
C LYS A 41 -2.99 -13.09 -6.62
N ARG A 42 -2.43 -11.98 -6.10
CA ARG A 42 -0.99 -11.82 -5.85
C ARG A 42 -0.68 -11.90 -4.35
N LYS A 43 0.57 -12.20 -4.01
CA LYS A 43 1.06 -12.06 -2.63
C LYS A 43 1.08 -10.57 -2.25
N PRO A 44 0.82 -10.21 -0.98
CA PRO A 44 0.97 -8.83 -0.52
C PRO A 44 2.38 -8.33 -0.76
N ILE A 45 2.51 -7.09 -1.24
CA ILE A 45 3.79 -6.43 -1.49
C ILE A 45 4.02 -5.47 -0.33
N HIS A 46 5.05 -5.74 0.47
CA HIS A 46 5.43 -4.90 1.59
C HIS A 46 6.49 -3.88 1.14
N ILE A 47 6.21 -2.59 1.38
CA ILE A 47 7.17 -1.51 1.19
C ILE A 47 7.56 -1.03 2.59
N PRO A 48 8.83 -1.24 3.01
CA PRO A 48 9.28 -0.88 4.36
C PRO A 48 9.27 0.64 4.55
N LEU A 49 9.52 1.07 5.80
CA LEU A 49 9.61 2.48 6.16
C LEU A 49 10.49 3.27 5.17
N SER A 50 9.85 4.15 4.40
CA SER A 50 10.46 4.92 3.31
C SER A 50 9.82 6.30 3.23
N SER A 51 10.42 7.23 2.49
CA SER A 51 9.76 8.52 2.24
C SER A 51 8.47 8.33 1.43
N LYS A 52 7.45 9.16 1.66
CA LYS A 52 6.21 9.16 0.87
C LYS A 52 6.48 9.30 -0.64
N ARG A 53 7.53 10.04 -1.00
CA ARG A 53 7.98 10.20 -2.39
C ARG A 53 8.54 8.89 -2.96
N GLU A 54 9.41 8.19 -2.24
CA GLU A 54 9.92 6.89 -2.68
C GLU A 54 8.78 5.86 -2.81
N ILE A 55 7.86 5.84 -1.86
CA ILE A 55 6.68 4.98 -1.90
C ILE A 55 5.85 5.26 -3.16
N SER A 56 5.65 6.53 -3.53
CA SER A 56 4.91 6.88 -4.74
C SER A 56 5.56 6.31 -6.01
N PHE A 57 6.89 6.38 -6.13
CA PHE A 57 7.59 5.80 -7.28
C PHE A 57 7.45 4.28 -7.32
N ARG A 58 7.66 3.59 -6.19
CA ARG A 58 7.49 2.13 -6.11
C ARG A 58 6.07 1.69 -6.46
N LEU A 59 5.04 2.45 -6.04
CA LEU A 59 3.66 2.16 -6.40
C LEU A 59 3.41 2.35 -7.90
N LEU A 60 3.98 3.38 -8.52
CA LEU A 60 3.88 3.60 -9.97
C LEU A 60 4.55 2.48 -10.75
N ASP A 61 5.72 2.01 -10.32
CA ASP A 61 6.42 0.89 -10.96
C ASP A 61 5.55 -0.39 -10.93
N ILE A 62 4.99 -0.73 -9.76
CA ILE A 62 4.11 -1.91 -9.61
C ILE A 62 2.86 -1.79 -10.50
N ILE A 63 2.25 -0.60 -10.57
CA ILE A 63 1.06 -0.36 -11.40
C ILE A 63 1.43 -0.46 -12.88
N SER A 64 2.59 0.06 -13.28
CA SER A 64 3.07 -0.03 -14.67
C SER A 64 3.30 -1.48 -15.11
N GLU A 65 3.70 -2.38 -14.21
CA GLU A 65 3.83 -3.83 -14.47
C GLU A 65 2.48 -4.56 -14.54
N MET A 66 1.37 -3.90 -14.20
CA MET A 66 0.02 -4.46 -14.26
C MET A 66 -0.74 -4.12 -15.54
N LEU A 67 -0.24 -3.16 -16.33
CA LEU A 67 -0.79 -2.76 -17.63
C LEU A 67 -0.37 -3.75 -18.73
#